data_AF-A0A2V8NPC6-F1
#
_entry.id   AF-A0A2V8NPC6-F1
#
_cell.length_a   1.000
_cell.length_b   1.000
_cell.length_c   1.000
_cell.angle_alpha   90.00
_cell.angle_beta   90.00
_cell.angle_gamma   90.00
#
_symmetry.space_group_name_H-M   'P 1'
#
loop_
_entity.id
_entity.type
_entity.pdbx_description
1 polymer ?
#
loop_
_entity_poly.entity_id
_entity_poly.type
_entity_poly.pdbx_seq_one_letter_code
_entity_poly.pdbx_strand_id
1 'polypeptide(L)'
;MKRAAILSIICLLLLPASSFAQGRQRTTTRRNTQKTTRAGTSQNTADARTGGAKRVGDQIKILTRFLYLLGGVSKGIEAADAAAQRGEANQAQVDQTNQSKTSVKNSLRNVREGLDKLEIDFRATPELQRYYTSLAGVAAGAASAEDQAAAGQFDQAGRSLLGVVNRLTDVLLEMR
;
A
#
# COMPACT_ATOMS: atom_id res chain seq x y z
N MET A 1 -13.54 42.13 33.20
CA MET A 1 -13.93 42.66 31.88
C MET A 1 -13.09 42.04 30.75
N LYS A 2 -13.18 40.71 30.55
CA LYS A 2 -12.49 39.98 29.46
C LYS A 2 -13.42 39.04 28.68
N ARG A 3 -14.72 39.05 29.00
CA ARG A 3 -15.76 38.23 28.33
C ARG A 3 -16.58 39.03 27.30
N ALA A 4 -16.41 40.36 27.25
CA ALA A 4 -17.08 41.22 26.27
C ALA A 4 -16.37 41.27 24.90
N ALA A 5 -15.12 40.81 24.80
CA ALA A 5 -14.36 40.81 23.55
C ALA A 5 -14.64 39.58 22.66
N ILE A 6 -15.36 38.57 23.17
CA ILE A 6 -15.62 37.30 22.45
C ILE A 6 -16.94 37.36 21.66
N LEU A 7 -17.81 38.35 21.92
CA LEU A 7 -19.11 38.50 21.24
C LEU A 7 -19.06 39.29 19.93
N SER A 8 -18.01 40.09 19.67
CA SER A 8 -17.95 40.94 18.47
C SER A 8 -17.34 40.28 17.22
N ILE A 9 -16.79 39.06 17.33
CA ILE A 9 -16.18 38.34 16.19
C ILE A 9 -17.18 37.40 15.50
N ILE A 10 -18.32 37.09 16.13
CA ILE A 10 -19.35 36.19 15.58
C ILE A 10 -20.35 36.92 14.65
N CYS A 11 -20.39 38.26 14.66
CA CYS A 11 -21.26 39.04 13.76
C CYS A 11 -20.67 39.30 12.36
N LEU A 12 -19.45 38.85 12.04
CA LEU A 12 -18.82 39.09 10.73
C LEU A 12 -19.05 37.98 9.69
N LEU A 13 -19.84 36.95 10.01
CA LEU A 13 -20.01 35.73 9.19
C LEU A 13 -21.35 35.61 8.44
N LEU A 14 -22.13 36.69 8.31
CA LEU A 14 -23.46 36.67 7.67
C LEU A 14 -23.69 37.81 6.67
N LEU A 15 -22.78 37.97 5.69
CA LEU A 15 -23.01 38.85 4.54
C LEU A 15 -23.02 38.04 3.24
N PRO A 16 -24.19 37.78 2.62
CA PRO A 16 -24.27 37.35 1.23
C PRO A 16 -24.05 38.58 0.32
N ALA A 17 -22.91 38.62 -0.37
CA ALA A 17 -22.68 39.58 -1.44
C ALA A 17 -23.33 39.08 -2.73
N SER A 18 -24.61 39.41 -2.92
CA SER A 18 -25.30 39.26 -4.20
C SER A 18 -24.82 40.37 -5.15
N SER A 19 -23.89 40.05 -6.04
CA SER A 19 -23.58 40.92 -7.18
C SER A 19 -24.44 40.49 -8.38
N PHE A 20 -25.49 41.27 -8.64
CA PHE A 20 -26.23 41.27 -9.90
C PHE A 20 -25.99 42.62 -10.57
N ALA A 21 -25.30 42.66 -11.72
CA ALA A 21 -25.56 43.64 -12.78
C ALA A 21 -24.68 43.39 -14.04
N GLN A 22 -25.38 43.21 -15.16
CA GLN A 22 -25.05 43.63 -16.54
C GLN A 22 -23.77 43.10 -17.22
N GLY A 23 -23.76 42.72 -18.50
CA GLY A 23 -24.76 42.98 -19.54
C GLY A 23 -24.55 42.11 -20.78
N ARG A 24 -25.64 41.99 -21.52
CA ARG A 24 -25.75 41.36 -22.83
C ARG A 24 -24.89 42.14 -23.83
N GLN A 25 -23.82 41.52 -24.33
CA GLN A 25 -23.30 41.86 -25.66
C GLN A 25 -23.19 40.59 -26.51
N ARG A 26 -23.98 40.63 -27.56
CA ARG A 26 -24.07 39.64 -28.64
C ARG A 26 -22.97 40.01 -29.62
N THR A 27 -21.90 39.22 -29.66
CA THR A 27 -20.93 39.27 -30.76
C THR A 27 -20.71 37.84 -31.26
N THR A 28 -21.32 37.55 -32.40
CA THR A 28 -21.11 36.34 -33.18
C THR A 28 -19.68 36.32 -33.70
N THR A 29 -18.84 35.37 -33.26
CA THR A 29 -17.64 34.99 -34.01
C THR A 29 -17.33 33.51 -33.80
N ARG A 30 -17.40 32.78 -34.92
CA ARG A 30 -16.81 31.47 -35.26
C ARG A 30 -16.70 30.42 -34.16
N ARG A 31 -17.65 29.48 -34.25
CA ARG A 31 -17.54 28.05 -33.94
C ARG A 31 -16.15 27.51 -34.36
N ASN A 32 -15.25 27.36 -33.40
CA ASN A 32 -14.12 26.45 -33.51
C ASN A 32 -14.44 25.28 -32.58
N THR A 33 -14.79 24.14 -33.18
CA THR A 33 -15.10 22.90 -32.47
C THR A 33 -13.84 22.43 -31.77
N GLN A 34 -13.69 22.82 -30.51
CA GLN A 34 -12.58 22.43 -29.65
C GLN A 34 -12.75 20.95 -29.27
N LYS A 35 -12.25 20.07 -30.13
CA LYS A 35 -12.01 18.65 -29.84
C LYS A 35 -10.84 18.56 -28.86
N THR A 36 -11.07 18.95 -27.60
CA THR A 36 -10.04 18.92 -26.55
C THR A 36 -10.63 18.30 -25.28
N THR A 37 -10.91 17.01 -25.34
CA THR A 37 -11.26 16.21 -24.14
C THR A 37 -10.74 14.77 -24.21
N ARG A 38 -9.89 14.42 -25.20
CA ARG A 38 -9.28 13.08 -25.31
C ARG A 38 -7.80 13.03 -24.95
N ALA A 39 -7.05 14.11 -25.17
CA ALA A 39 -5.61 14.13 -24.89
C ALA A 39 -5.30 14.12 -23.37
N GLY A 40 -5.98 14.95 -22.58
CA GLY A 40 -5.77 15.03 -21.13
C GLY A 40 -6.19 13.77 -20.36
N THR A 41 -7.30 13.15 -20.74
CA THR A 41 -7.77 11.91 -20.11
C THR A 41 -6.87 10.72 -20.45
N SER A 42 -6.39 10.62 -21.70
CA SER A 42 -5.47 9.54 -22.09
C SER A 42 -4.11 9.64 -21.42
N GLN A 43 -3.60 10.87 -21.20
CA GLN A 43 -2.35 11.12 -20.50
C GLN A 43 -2.46 10.70 -19.02
N ASN A 44 -3.51 11.14 -18.33
CA ASN A 44 -3.75 10.80 -16.93
C ASN A 44 -3.85 9.28 -16.71
N THR A 45 -4.51 8.56 -17.62
CA THR A 45 -4.60 7.09 -17.55
C THR A 45 -3.23 6.41 -17.71
N ALA A 46 -2.40 6.88 -18.65
CA ALA A 46 -1.06 6.33 -18.86
C ALA A 46 -0.14 6.59 -17.66
N ASP A 47 -0.21 7.78 -17.09
CA ASP A 47 0.57 8.17 -15.91
C ASP A 47 0.14 7.39 -14.67
N ALA A 48 -1.17 7.26 -14.43
CA ALA A 48 -1.72 6.49 -13.32
C ALA A 48 -1.33 5.01 -13.41
N ARG A 49 -1.43 4.42 -14.61
CA ARG A 49 -0.99 3.04 -14.88
C ARG A 49 0.50 2.87 -14.62
N THR A 50 1.34 3.76 -15.13
CA THR A 50 2.80 3.70 -14.92
C THR A 50 3.15 3.82 -13.44
N GLY A 51 2.50 4.74 -12.72
CA GLY A 51 2.66 4.90 -11.28
C GLY A 51 2.21 3.66 -10.48
N GLY A 52 1.08 3.05 -10.85
CA GLY A 52 0.60 1.80 -10.25
C GLY A 52 1.56 0.64 -10.49
N ALA A 53 2.03 0.47 -11.72
CA ALA A 53 3.00 -0.57 -12.09
C ALA A 53 4.31 -0.41 -11.31
N LYS A 54 4.79 0.84 -11.13
CA LYS A 54 5.96 1.12 -10.30
C LYS A 54 5.75 0.66 -8.85
N ARG A 55 4.60 0.98 -8.24
CA ARG A 55 4.28 0.58 -6.86
C ARG A 55 4.23 -0.94 -6.69
N VAL A 56 3.60 -1.65 -7.63
CA VAL A 56 3.60 -3.13 -7.66
C VAL A 56 5.02 -3.68 -7.75
N GLY A 57 5.82 -3.15 -8.68
CA GLY A 57 7.23 -3.53 -8.85
C GLY A 57 8.08 -3.28 -7.61
N ASP A 58 7.82 -2.20 -6.87
CA ASP A 58 8.52 -1.91 -5.62
C ASP A 58 8.14 -2.90 -4.51
N GLN A 59 6.87 -3.32 -4.41
CA GLN A 59 6.46 -4.38 -3.48
C GLN A 59 7.10 -5.74 -3.81
N ILE A 60 7.21 -6.11 -5.10
CA ILE A 60 7.91 -7.32 -5.52
C ILE A 60 9.38 -7.30 -5.05
N LYS A 61 10.08 -6.17 -5.20
CA LYS A 61 11.48 -6.04 -4.73
C LYS A 61 11.60 -6.18 -3.22
N ILE A 62 10.67 -5.59 -2.47
CA ILE A 62 10.66 -5.69 -1.01
C ILE A 62 10.45 -7.15 -0.59
N LEU A 63 9.44 -7.81 -1.14
CA LEU A 63 9.10 -9.20 -0.84
C LEU A 63 10.23 -10.16 -1.21
N THR A 64 10.80 -10.04 -2.40
CA THR A 64 11.88 -10.93 -2.85
C THR A 64 13.14 -10.81 -1.99
N ARG A 65 13.50 -9.58 -1.58
CA ARG A 65 14.59 -9.37 -0.61
C ARG A 65 14.28 -9.98 0.74
N PHE A 66 13.05 -9.76 1.23
CA PHE A 66 12.61 -10.35 2.50
C PHE A 66 12.68 -11.88 2.46
N LEU A 67 12.16 -12.50 1.39
CA LEU A 67 12.17 -13.95 1.20
C LEU A 67 13.60 -14.53 1.16
N TYR A 68 14.52 -13.86 0.48
CA TYR A 68 15.92 -14.27 0.45
C TYR A 68 16.53 -14.31 1.86
N LEU A 69 16.27 -13.28 2.67
CA LEU A 69 16.76 -13.22 4.06
C LEU A 69 16.03 -14.23 4.96
N LEU A 70 14.71 -14.38 4.80
CA LEU A 70 13.89 -15.31 5.57
C LEU A 70 14.36 -16.75 5.40
N GLY A 71 14.78 -17.16 4.19
CA GLY A 71 15.29 -18.52 3.95
C GLY A 71 16.52 -18.88 4.78
N GLY A 72 17.40 -17.92 5.06
CA GLY A 72 18.56 -18.12 5.95
C GLY A 72 18.16 -18.09 7.43
N VAL A 73 17.32 -17.13 7.81
CA VAL A 73 16.91 -16.93 9.22
C VAL A 73 16.01 -18.05 9.73
N SER A 74 15.07 -18.54 8.90
CA SER A 74 14.14 -19.63 9.26
C SER A 74 14.88 -20.91 9.65
N LYS A 75 15.84 -21.35 8.85
CA LYS A 75 16.68 -22.52 9.17
C LYS A 75 17.47 -22.33 10.46
N GLY A 76 17.99 -21.12 10.70
CA GLY A 76 18.70 -20.79 11.94
C GLY A 76 17.78 -20.86 13.17
N ILE A 77 16.55 -20.36 13.04
CA ILE A 77 15.53 -20.44 14.09
C ILE A 77 15.16 -21.90 14.39
N GLU A 78 14.92 -22.71 13.36
CA GLU A 78 14.57 -24.14 13.52
C GLU A 78 15.68 -24.92 14.23
N ALA A 79 16.94 -24.72 13.81
CA ALA A 79 18.08 -25.37 14.42
C ALA A 79 18.27 -24.94 15.89
N ALA A 80 18.11 -23.66 16.18
CA ALA A 80 18.23 -23.13 17.53
C ALA A 80 17.07 -23.59 18.45
N ASP A 81 15.84 -23.65 17.93
CA ASP A 81 14.70 -24.18 18.67
C ASP A 81 14.88 -25.67 18.99
N ALA A 82 15.39 -26.46 18.05
CA ALA A 82 15.71 -27.86 18.28
C ALA A 82 16.81 -28.03 19.35
N ALA A 83 17.87 -27.21 19.31
CA ALA A 83 18.91 -27.22 20.35
C ALA A 83 18.37 -26.80 21.72
N ALA A 84 17.50 -25.79 21.78
CA ALA A 84 16.86 -25.35 23.02
C ALA A 84 15.96 -26.44 23.61
N GLN A 85 15.20 -27.15 22.78
CA GLN A 85 14.37 -28.28 23.22
C GLN A 85 15.19 -29.44 23.79
N ARG A 86 16.42 -29.64 23.31
CA ARG A 86 17.36 -30.64 23.83
C ARG A 86 18.17 -30.17 25.05
N GLY A 87 18.02 -28.91 25.47
CA GLY A 87 18.82 -28.31 26.54
C GLY A 87 20.27 -28.02 26.14
N GLU A 88 20.57 -27.99 24.84
CA GLU A 88 21.91 -27.79 24.27
C GLU A 88 22.20 -26.31 23.95
N ALA A 89 21.19 -25.44 24.01
CA ALA A 89 21.35 -24.01 23.74
C ALA A 89 21.69 -23.22 25.01
N ASN A 90 22.66 -22.31 24.91
CA ASN A 90 22.94 -21.35 25.98
C ASN A 90 21.95 -20.17 25.93
N GLN A 91 21.89 -19.39 27.03
CA GLN A 91 20.93 -18.27 27.13
C GLN A 91 21.10 -17.24 26.01
N ALA A 92 22.34 -16.92 25.62
CA ALA A 92 22.62 -15.98 24.55
C ALA A 92 22.06 -16.45 23.19
N GLN A 93 22.13 -17.76 22.88
CA GLN A 93 21.55 -18.34 21.67
C GLN A 93 20.01 -18.31 21.69
N VAL A 94 19.42 -18.54 22.86
CA VAL A 94 17.96 -18.45 23.05
C VAL A 94 17.49 -17.01 22.82
N ASP A 95 18.17 -16.03 23.42
CA ASP A 95 17.85 -14.61 23.29
C ASP A 95 17.98 -14.13 21.84
N GLN A 96 19.08 -14.50 21.16
CA GLN A 96 19.29 -14.18 19.75
C GLN A 96 18.20 -14.77 18.85
N THR A 97 17.79 -16.01 19.13
CA THR A 97 16.71 -16.67 18.39
C THR A 97 15.39 -15.94 18.57
N ASN A 98 15.06 -15.55 19.80
CA ASN A 98 13.85 -14.78 20.10
C ASN A 98 13.85 -13.40 19.42
N GLN A 99 15.01 -12.74 19.35
CA GLN A 99 15.17 -11.48 18.62
C GLN A 99 14.96 -11.67 17.12
N SER A 100 15.52 -12.73 16.53
CA SER A 100 15.31 -13.08 15.12
C SER A 100 13.83 -13.34 14.81
N LYS A 101 13.15 -14.14 15.64
CA LYS A 101 11.69 -14.38 15.54
C LYS A 101 10.90 -13.08 15.56
N THR A 102 11.21 -12.20 16.50
CA THR A 102 10.55 -10.89 16.64
C THR A 102 10.77 -10.01 15.41
N SER A 103 12.00 -10.00 14.88
CA SER A 103 12.36 -9.22 13.70
C SER A 103 11.64 -9.71 12.45
N VAL A 104 11.49 -11.03 12.28
CA VAL A 104 10.72 -11.63 11.19
C VAL A 104 9.25 -11.27 11.30
N LYS A 105 8.63 -11.41 12.48
CA LYS A 105 7.22 -11.04 12.71
C LYS A 105 6.95 -9.57 12.40
N ASN A 106 7.81 -8.67 12.87
CA ASN A 106 7.69 -7.23 12.56
C ASN A 106 7.83 -6.95 11.06
N SER A 107 8.73 -7.64 10.37
CA SER A 107 8.91 -7.49 8.93
C SER A 107 7.68 -7.96 8.15
N LEU A 108 7.06 -9.07 8.57
CA LEU A 108 5.81 -9.57 7.98
C LEU A 108 4.66 -8.59 8.15
N ARG A 109 4.52 -7.98 9.34
CA ARG A 109 3.53 -6.93 9.57
C ARG A 109 3.72 -5.75 8.62
N ASN A 110 4.96 -5.29 8.44
CA ASN A 110 5.27 -4.19 7.51
C ASN A 110 4.96 -4.57 6.05
N VAL A 111 5.19 -5.83 5.66
CA VAL A 111 4.81 -6.35 4.34
C VAL A 111 3.29 -6.31 4.18
N ARG A 112 2.53 -6.83 5.15
CA ARG A 112 1.05 -6.79 5.11
C ARG A 112 0.54 -5.36 4.96
N GLU A 113 1.02 -4.44 5.78
CA GLU A 113 0.62 -3.02 5.72
C GLU A 113 0.95 -2.38 4.36
N GLY A 114 2.10 -2.70 3.78
CA GLY A 114 2.48 -2.24 2.44
C GLY A 114 1.54 -2.74 1.34
N LEU A 115 1.07 -3.99 1.45
CA LEU A 115 0.14 -4.60 0.51
C LEU A 115 -1.30 -4.12 0.72
N ASP A 116 -1.74 -3.91 1.96
CA ASP A 116 -3.02 -3.27 2.28
C ASP A 116 -3.09 -1.88 1.63
N LYS A 117 -2.04 -1.08 1.81
CA LYS A 117 -1.94 0.24 1.17
C LYS A 117 -2.01 0.13 -0.35
N LEU A 118 -1.29 -0.84 -0.94
CA LEU A 118 -1.30 -1.05 -2.39
C LEU A 118 -2.71 -1.39 -2.91
N GLU A 119 -3.44 -2.28 -2.22
CA GLU A 119 -4.81 -2.64 -2.56
C GLU A 119 -5.76 -1.44 -2.46
N ILE A 120 -5.66 -0.65 -1.37
CA ILE A 120 -6.44 0.57 -1.17
C ILE A 120 -6.18 1.57 -2.31
N ASP A 121 -4.91 1.81 -2.65
CA ASP A 121 -4.52 2.75 -3.71
C ASP A 121 -5.10 2.33 -5.07
N PHE A 122 -5.07 1.04 -5.39
CA PHE A 122 -5.61 0.50 -6.65
C PHE A 122 -7.13 0.58 -6.70
N ARG A 123 -7.81 0.32 -5.57
CA ARG A 123 -9.26 0.43 -5.48
C ARG A 123 -9.75 1.88 -5.58
N ALA A 124 -9.00 2.81 -4.97
CA ALA A 124 -9.34 4.23 -4.91
C ALA A 124 -9.03 5.00 -6.20
N THR A 125 -8.17 4.46 -7.07
CA THR A 125 -7.77 5.10 -8.34
C THR A 125 -8.60 4.52 -9.50
N PRO A 126 -9.52 5.29 -10.11
CA PRO A 126 -10.40 4.78 -11.18
C PRO A 126 -9.64 4.11 -12.33
N GLU A 127 -8.50 4.67 -12.72
CA GLU A 127 -7.65 4.17 -13.80
C GLU A 127 -7.00 2.81 -13.48
N LEU A 128 -6.91 2.45 -12.20
CA LEU A 128 -6.31 1.20 -11.72
C LEU A 128 -7.34 0.13 -11.35
N GLN A 129 -8.63 0.45 -11.31
CA GLN A 129 -9.68 -0.48 -10.87
C GLN A 129 -9.72 -1.79 -11.66
N ARG A 130 -9.42 -1.75 -12.97
CA ARG A 130 -9.34 -2.97 -13.80
C ARG A 130 -8.29 -3.97 -13.32
N TYR A 131 -7.20 -3.49 -12.72
CA TYR A 131 -6.09 -4.31 -12.21
C TYR A 131 -6.31 -4.72 -10.76
N TYR A 132 -7.22 -4.04 -10.05
CA TYR A 132 -7.54 -4.37 -8.67
C TYR A 132 -8.05 -5.80 -8.52
N THR A 133 -8.85 -6.30 -9.45
CA THR A 133 -9.37 -7.69 -9.38
C THR A 133 -8.24 -8.72 -9.34
N SER A 134 -7.19 -8.52 -10.13
CA SER A 134 -6.01 -9.40 -10.16
C SER A 134 -5.14 -9.21 -8.90
N LEU A 135 -5.13 -8.00 -8.33
CA LEU A 135 -4.41 -7.67 -7.10
C LEU A 135 -5.13 -8.15 -5.82
N ALA A 136 -6.46 -8.17 -5.79
CA ALA A 136 -7.26 -8.31 -4.58
C ALA A 136 -6.97 -9.61 -3.81
N GLY A 137 -6.53 -9.49 -2.56
CA GLY A 137 -6.17 -10.62 -1.70
C GLY A 137 -4.67 -10.85 -1.58
N VAL A 138 -3.82 -10.01 -2.18
CA VAL A 138 -2.37 -10.01 -1.87
C VAL A 138 -2.13 -9.68 -0.40
N ALA A 139 -2.90 -8.75 0.17
CA ALA A 139 -2.77 -8.39 1.58
C ALA A 139 -3.25 -9.50 2.51
N ALA A 140 -4.34 -10.20 2.14
CA ALA A 140 -4.80 -11.39 2.86
C ALA A 140 -3.77 -12.53 2.83
N GLY A 141 -3.06 -12.71 1.71
CA GLY A 141 -1.95 -13.65 1.62
C GLY A 141 -0.80 -13.30 2.57
N ALA A 142 -0.46 -12.02 2.72
CA ALA A 142 0.54 -11.59 3.69
C ALA A 142 0.06 -11.69 5.15
N ALA A 143 -1.22 -11.42 5.42
CA ALA A 143 -1.81 -11.68 6.74
C ALA A 143 -1.71 -13.16 7.11
N SER A 144 -1.96 -14.07 6.16
CA SER A 144 -1.82 -15.51 6.38
C SER A 144 -0.37 -15.90 6.69
N ALA A 145 0.61 -15.25 6.05
CA ALA A 145 2.03 -15.45 6.35
C ALA A 145 2.41 -14.89 7.73
N GLU A 146 1.84 -13.76 8.14
CA GLU A 146 1.99 -13.19 9.48
C GLU A 146 1.47 -14.16 10.56
N ASP A 147 0.29 -14.74 10.36
CA ASP A 147 -0.30 -15.74 11.26
C ASP A 147 0.56 -17.02 11.37
N GLN A 148 1.06 -17.51 10.24
CA GLN A 148 1.97 -18.67 10.21
C GLN A 148 3.25 -18.39 11.00
N ALA A 149 3.86 -17.22 10.83
CA ALA A 149 5.04 -16.84 11.61
C ALA A 149 4.72 -16.61 13.09
N ALA A 150 3.53 -16.10 13.43
CA ALA A 150 3.06 -16.01 14.80
C ALA A 150 3.02 -17.38 15.47
N ALA A 151 2.59 -18.41 14.73
CA ALA A 151 2.59 -19.82 15.12
C ALA A 151 3.96 -20.53 15.03
N GLY A 152 5.04 -19.81 14.69
CA GLY A 152 6.39 -20.37 14.56
C GLY A 152 6.67 -21.10 13.24
N GLN A 153 5.74 -21.06 12.28
CA GLN A 153 5.84 -21.72 10.98
C GLN A 153 6.52 -20.80 9.94
N PHE A 154 7.79 -20.46 10.15
CA PHE A 154 8.49 -19.47 9.33
C PHE A 154 8.74 -19.92 7.88
N ASP A 155 9.02 -21.20 7.63
CA ASP A 155 9.14 -21.74 6.26
C ASP A 155 7.81 -21.62 5.51
N GLN A 156 6.70 -21.99 6.17
CA GLN A 156 5.37 -21.91 5.59
C GLN A 156 4.98 -20.46 5.28
N ALA A 157 5.30 -19.50 6.17
CA ALA A 157 5.14 -18.07 5.94
C ALA A 157 5.86 -17.61 4.66
N GLY A 158 7.10 -18.06 4.45
CA GLY A 158 7.84 -17.79 3.22
C GLY A 158 7.15 -18.33 1.97
N ARG A 159 6.62 -19.56 2.02
CA ARG A 159 5.88 -20.17 0.90
C ARG A 159 4.60 -19.41 0.58
N SER A 160 3.85 -18.98 1.59
CA SER A 160 2.66 -18.15 1.37
C SER A 160 3.00 -16.83 0.68
N LEU A 161 4.10 -16.19 1.06
CA LEU A 161 4.57 -14.96 0.41
C LEU A 161 5.07 -15.17 -1.03
N LEU A 162 5.56 -16.35 -1.40
CA LEU A 162 5.87 -16.65 -2.80
C LEU A 162 4.62 -16.58 -3.68
N GLY A 163 3.47 -17.06 -3.18
CA GLY A 163 2.19 -16.90 -3.87
C GLY A 163 1.81 -15.43 -4.07
N VAL A 164 2.06 -14.59 -3.07
CA VAL A 164 1.86 -13.13 -3.17
C VAL A 164 2.76 -12.51 -4.24
N VAL A 165 4.04 -12.89 -4.28
CA VAL A 165 5.00 -12.39 -5.30
C VAL A 165 4.55 -12.77 -6.70
N ASN A 166 4.12 -14.00 -6.92
CA ASN A 166 3.62 -14.46 -8.22
C ASN A 166 2.43 -13.61 -8.65
N ARG A 167 1.47 -13.40 -7.76
CA ARG A 167 0.29 -12.59 -8.05
C ARG A 167 0.60 -11.13 -8.38
N LEU A 168 1.52 -10.51 -7.63
CA LEU A 168 1.99 -9.16 -7.94
C LEU A 168 2.71 -9.11 -9.30
N THR A 169 3.45 -10.16 -9.64
CA THR A 169 4.12 -10.28 -10.93
C THR A 169 3.09 -10.37 -12.06
N ASP A 170 2.03 -11.17 -11.91
CA ASP A 170 0.95 -11.27 -12.87
C ASP A 170 0.25 -9.91 -13.10
N VAL A 171 -0.07 -9.19 -12.01
CA VAL A 171 -0.61 -7.82 -12.10
C VAL A 171 0.34 -6.90 -12.87
N LEU A 172 1.64 -6.98 -12.59
CA LEU A 172 2.63 -6.16 -13.28
C LEU A 172 2.69 -6.47 -14.79
N LEU A 173 2.49 -7.74 -15.18
CA LEU A 173 2.43 -8.15 -16.58
C LEU A 173 1.16 -7.64 -17.28
N GLU A 174 0.01 -7.66 -16.61
CA GLU A 174 -1.24 -7.08 -17.14
C GLU A 174 -1.15 -5.57 -17.35
N MET A 175 -0.30 -4.90 -16.57
CA MET A 175 -0.04 -3.47 -16.65
C MET A 175 1.01 -3.10 -17.71
N ARG A 176 1.57 -4.05 -18.48
CA ARG A 176 2.54 -3.79 -19.57
C ARG A 176 1.91 -3.63 -20.95
#